data_AF-A0A3R6WD83-F1
#
_entry.id   AF-A0A3R6WD83-F1
#
_cell.length_a   1.000
_cell.length_b   1.000
_cell.length_c   1.000
_cell.angle_alpha   90.00
_cell.angle_beta   90.00
_cell.angle_gamma   90.00
#
_symmetry.space_group_name_H-M   'P 1'
#
loop_
_entity.id
_entity.type
_entity.pdbx_description
1 polymer ?
#
loop_
_entity_poly.entity_id
_entity_poly.type
_entity_poly.pdbx_seq_one_letter_code
_entity_poly.pdbx_strand_id
1 'polypeptide(L)'
;MNHDAPVTPAALQAHIAELEQQLKLSDEGVSQLAQRCLELEQQLLTCQTELSMHSAEAENITLTLPQLFYDTGSGFSPRECLIATEDVYNELTHEVSVTFILPEDARAVRLDPGELACCITDLAISDERISFQPVNGLVLQEDSLLFLDVDPNLSLHCTTGFGAGMKFAVNYHYYPLGRFLHEQPGKSLLRALNDLKLKNATAAQEAAEVLQASRAECMRLNQQLLTLQGIQHEYQVSLENMRASSSWRLTAPLRKLLTLLRGH
;
A
#
# COMPACT_ATOMS: atom_id res chain seq x y z
N MET A 1 1.75 46.23 72.25
CA MET A 1 1.94 46.10 70.78
C MET A 1 0.55 45.75 70.25
N ASN A 2 -0.22 46.60 69.57
CA ASN A 2 0.10 47.70 68.66
C ASN A 2 -0.77 48.94 68.98
N HIS A 3 -0.23 50.12 68.65
CA HIS A 3 -0.95 51.39 68.69
C HIS A 3 -2.02 51.42 67.59
N ASP A 4 -3.29 51.43 67.94
CA ASP A 4 -4.33 52.05 67.10
C ASP A 4 -4.18 53.56 67.26
N ALA A 5 -3.46 54.17 66.32
CA ALA A 5 -3.50 55.62 66.16
C ALA A 5 -4.94 56.02 65.79
N PRO A 6 -5.46 57.14 66.31
CA PRO A 6 -6.81 57.58 66.00
C PRO A 6 -6.91 57.86 64.50
N VAL A 7 -7.72 57.06 63.80
CA VAL A 7 -7.97 57.24 62.37
C VAL A 7 -8.59 58.62 62.19
N THR A 8 -7.83 59.54 61.61
CA THR A 8 -8.32 60.89 61.31
C THR A 8 -9.39 60.81 60.21
N PRO A 9 -10.40 61.68 60.22
CA PRO A 9 -11.47 61.66 59.21
C PRO A 9 -10.95 61.77 57.76
N ALA A 10 -9.80 62.42 57.57
CA ALA A 10 -9.11 62.49 56.27
C ALA A 10 -8.54 61.13 55.81
N ALA A 11 -8.03 60.29 56.73
CA ALA A 11 -7.54 58.95 56.40
C ALA A 11 -8.68 57.99 56.02
N LEU A 12 -9.83 58.13 56.68
CA LEU A 12 -11.06 57.41 56.33
C LEU A 12 -11.59 57.80 54.94
N GLN A 13 -11.58 59.10 54.62
CA GLN A 13 -11.98 59.58 53.28
C GLN A 13 -11.02 59.10 52.18
N ALA A 14 -9.72 59.08 52.44
CA ALA A 14 -8.74 58.54 51.50
C ALA A 14 -8.95 57.04 51.23
N HIS A 15 -9.27 56.27 52.29
CA HIS A 15 -9.54 54.84 52.15
C HIS A 15 -10.85 54.57 51.39
N ILE A 16 -11.89 55.38 51.59
CA ILE A 16 -13.14 55.30 50.81
C ILE A 16 -12.87 55.57 49.33
N ALA A 17 -12.10 56.61 49.00
CA ALA A 17 -11.74 56.93 47.62
C ALA A 17 -10.91 55.82 46.96
N GLU A 18 -10.02 55.17 47.71
CA GLU A 18 -9.24 54.03 47.22
C GLU A 18 -10.13 52.80 46.94
N LEU A 19 -11.09 52.51 47.82
CA LEU A 19 -12.07 51.42 47.61
C LEU A 19 -13.00 51.71 46.42
N GLU A 20 -13.45 52.95 46.23
CA GLU A 20 -14.25 53.36 45.07
C GLU A 20 -13.45 53.19 43.77
N GLN A 21 -12.14 53.52 43.79
CA GLN A 21 -11.27 53.32 42.65
C GLN A 21 -11.02 51.83 42.35
N GLN A 22 -10.81 51.01 43.38
CA GLN A 22 -10.68 49.55 43.22
C GLN A 22 -11.96 48.92 42.68
N LEU A 23 -13.13 49.33 43.18
CA LEU A 23 -14.42 48.85 42.69
C LEU A 23 -14.60 49.20 41.21
N LYS A 24 -14.26 50.44 40.82
CA LYS A 24 -14.34 50.87 39.42
C LYS A 24 -13.43 50.07 38.50
N LEU A 25 -12.18 49.79 38.93
CA LEU A 25 -11.26 48.94 38.16
C LEU A 25 -11.73 47.48 38.10
N SER A 26 -12.37 47.00 39.16
CA SER A 26 -12.97 45.66 39.18
C SER A 26 -14.14 45.55 38.20
N ASP A 27 -15.06 46.52 38.18
CA ASP A 27 -16.20 46.55 37.26
C ASP A 27 -15.75 46.61 35.80
N GLU A 28 -14.70 47.38 35.51
CA GLU A 28 -14.07 47.44 34.19
C GLU A 28 -13.44 46.09 33.81
N GLY A 29 -12.72 45.45 34.73
CA GLY A 29 -12.11 44.14 34.53
C GLY A 29 -13.14 43.04 34.28
N VAL A 30 -14.26 43.04 35.02
CA VAL A 30 -15.38 42.11 34.82
C VAL A 30 -16.02 42.33 33.46
N SER A 31 -16.19 43.59 33.04
CA SER A 31 -16.78 43.93 31.73
C SER A 31 -15.89 43.46 30.57
N GLN A 32 -14.57 43.69 30.66
CA GLN A 32 -13.62 43.24 29.65
C GLN A 32 -13.54 41.71 29.58
N LEU A 33 -13.58 41.03 30.73
CA LEU A 33 -13.59 39.57 30.77
C LEU A 33 -14.88 39.01 30.16
N ALA A 34 -16.04 39.57 30.48
CA ALA A 34 -17.32 39.16 29.90
C ALA A 34 -17.32 39.33 28.37
N GLN A 35 -16.77 40.44 27.87
CA GLN A 35 -16.64 40.67 26.43
C GLN A 35 -15.71 39.65 25.77
N ARG A 36 -14.59 39.30 26.40
CA ARG A 36 -13.66 38.30 25.88
C ARG A 36 -14.26 36.89 25.88
N CYS A 37 -15.03 36.53 26.91
CA CYS A 37 -15.76 35.27 26.96
C CYS A 37 -16.75 35.17 25.80
N LEU A 38 -17.50 36.25 25.53
CA LEU A 38 -18.46 36.28 24.42
C LEU A 38 -17.79 36.14 23.04
N GLU A 39 -16.64 36.79 22.83
CA GLU A 39 -15.85 36.64 21.59
C GLU A 39 -15.37 35.20 21.39
N LEU A 40 -14.87 34.57 22.46
CA LEU A 40 -14.37 33.19 22.41
C LEU A 40 -15.51 32.21 22.16
N GLU A 41 -16.68 32.41 22.77
CA GLU A 41 -17.88 31.61 22.49
C GLU A 41 -18.30 31.72 21.03
N GLN A 42 -18.27 32.92 20.44
CA GLN A 42 -18.55 33.10 19.00
C GLN A 42 -17.51 32.43 18.10
N GLN A 43 -16.22 32.50 18.46
CA GLN A 43 -15.15 31.83 17.71
C GLN A 43 -15.31 30.31 17.77
N LEU A 44 -15.60 29.76 18.96
CA LEU A 44 -15.86 28.34 19.13
C LEU A 44 -17.10 27.90 18.36
N LEU A 45 -18.18 28.69 18.39
CA LEU A 45 -19.37 28.39 17.61
C LEU A 45 -19.07 28.40 16.10
N THR A 46 -18.29 29.37 15.62
CA THR A 46 -17.87 29.45 14.21
C THR A 46 -17.06 28.22 13.81
N CYS A 47 -16.02 27.88 14.57
CA CYS A 47 -15.23 26.67 14.32
C CYS A 47 -16.08 25.40 14.39
N GLN A 48 -17.00 25.30 15.35
CA GLN A 48 -17.89 24.15 15.49
C GLN A 48 -18.87 24.06 14.32
N THR A 49 -19.39 25.18 13.80
CA THR A 49 -20.23 25.18 12.61
C THR A 49 -19.46 24.81 11.35
N GLU A 50 -18.22 25.29 11.18
CA GLU A 50 -17.36 24.89 10.05
C GLU A 50 -17.03 23.40 10.11
N LEU A 51 -16.65 22.90 11.29
CA LEU A 51 -16.43 21.47 11.53
C LEU A 51 -17.70 20.64 11.30
N SER A 52 -18.86 21.13 11.75
CA SER A 52 -20.14 20.45 11.55
C SER A 52 -20.59 20.47 10.10
N MET A 53 -20.24 21.49 9.32
CA MET A 53 -20.51 21.52 7.88
C MET A 53 -19.59 20.56 7.12
N HIS A 54 -18.30 20.52 7.46
CA HIS A 54 -17.40 19.50 6.93
C HIS A 54 -17.78 18.08 7.37
N SER A 55 -18.26 17.92 8.60
CA SER A 55 -18.79 16.65 9.14
C SER A 55 -20.07 16.24 8.44
N ALA A 56 -21.10 17.10 8.37
CA ALA A 56 -22.37 16.81 7.71
C ALA A 56 -22.22 16.53 6.21
N GLU A 57 -21.22 17.14 5.55
CA GLU A 57 -20.89 16.84 4.16
C GLU A 57 -20.09 15.52 3.99
N ALA A 58 -19.41 15.06 5.04
CA ALA A 58 -18.75 13.76 5.16
C ALA A 58 -19.68 12.64 5.68
N GLU A 59 -20.69 12.96 6.48
CA GLU A 59 -21.70 12.08 7.09
C GLU A 59 -22.59 11.37 6.07
N ASN A 60 -22.58 11.82 4.81
CA ASN A 60 -23.29 11.13 3.73
C ASN A 60 -22.52 9.94 3.15
N ILE A 61 -21.36 9.63 3.72
CA ILE A 61 -20.59 8.43 3.44
C ILE A 61 -20.76 7.52 4.66
N THR A 62 -21.84 6.74 4.69
CA THR A 62 -21.95 5.63 5.64
C THR A 62 -20.73 4.74 5.41
N LEU A 63 -19.80 4.70 6.36
CA LEU A 63 -18.66 3.80 6.28
C LEU A 63 -19.19 2.38 6.29
N THR A 64 -19.02 1.71 5.17
CA THR A 64 -19.43 0.32 5.00
C THR A 64 -18.47 -0.54 5.79
N LEU A 65 -19.05 -1.35 6.69
CA LEU A 65 -18.32 -2.16 7.63
C LEU A 65 -17.45 -3.18 6.89
N PRO A 66 -16.27 -3.54 7.44
CA PRO A 66 -15.44 -4.58 6.88
C PRO A 66 -16.22 -5.89 6.68
N GLN A 67 -16.01 -6.55 5.54
CA GLN A 67 -16.68 -7.79 5.19
C GLN A 67 -15.66 -8.88 4.87
N LEU A 68 -15.92 -10.11 5.32
CA LEU A 68 -15.14 -11.29 4.97
C LEU A 68 -16.01 -12.24 4.16
N PHE A 69 -15.72 -12.37 2.88
CA PHE A 69 -16.33 -13.36 2.01
C PHE A 69 -15.55 -14.67 2.09
N TYR A 70 -16.28 -15.78 2.15
CA TYR A 70 -15.72 -17.12 2.11
C TYR A 70 -16.44 -17.92 1.03
N ASP A 71 -15.73 -18.74 0.28
CA ASP A 71 -16.31 -19.58 -0.79
C ASP A 71 -16.14 -21.05 -0.44
N THR A 72 -17.24 -21.78 -0.34
CA THR A 72 -17.25 -23.23 -0.07
C THR A 72 -17.08 -24.08 -1.34
N GLY A 73 -17.12 -23.46 -2.53
CA GLY A 73 -16.79 -24.05 -3.83
C GLY A 73 -17.69 -23.65 -5.00
N SER A 74 -18.53 -22.63 -4.86
CA SER A 74 -19.43 -22.11 -5.91
C SER A 74 -19.04 -20.71 -6.40
N GLY A 75 -17.97 -20.13 -5.85
CA GLY A 75 -17.57 -18.74 -6.04
C GLY A 75 -18.13 -17.82 -4.96
N PHE A 76 -17.51 -16.65 -4.77
CA PHE A 76 -17.93 -15.69 -3.75
C PHE A 76 -19.38 -15.25 -3.92
N SER A 77 -20.14 -15.30 -2.83
CA SER A 77 -21.55 -14.98 -2.77
C SER A 77 -21.85 -14.06 -1.58
N PRO A 78 -22.78 -13.10 -1.71
CA PRO A 78 -23.26 -12.30 -0.58
C PRO A 78 -23.85 -13.12 0.58
N ARG A 79 -24.24 -14.38 0.33
CA ARG A 79 -24.74 -15.28 1.37
C ARG A 79 -23.62 -15.88 2.23
N GLU A 80 -22.42 -15.95 1.70
CA GLU A 80 -21.23 -16.48 2.36
C GLU A 80 -20.32 -15.31 2.73
N CYS A 81 -20.85 -14.43 3.57
CA CYS A 81 -20.20 -13.20 3.99
C CYS A 81 -20.39 -12.99 5.49
N LEU A 82 -19.30 -12.66 6.18
CA LEU A 82 -19.29 -12.21 7.56
C LEU A 82 -19.12 -10.69 7.57
N ILE A 83 -20.11 -9.97 8.08
CA ILE A 83 -20.06 -8.52 8.19
C ILE A 83 -19.59 -8.18 9.60
N ALA A 84 -18.58 -7.30 9.71
CA ALA A 84 -18.12 -6.81 10.99
C ALA A 84 -19.20 -5.98 11.69
N THR A 85 -19.08 -5.81 12.99
CA THR A 85 -19.97 -4.95 13.79
C THR A 85 -19.51 -3.50 13.74
N GLU A 86 -20.39 -2.54 14.06
CA GLU A 86 -20.06 -1.10 13.97
C GLU A 86 -18.96 -0.65 14.95
N ASP A 87 -18.77 -1.38 16.05
CA ASP A 87 -17.77 -1.08 17.10
C ASP A 87 -16.32 -1.41 16.70
N VAL A 88 -16.10 -2.04 15.55
CA VAL A 88 -14.75 -2.41 15.09
C VAL A 88 -13.93 -1.24 14.57
N TYR A 89 -14.58 -0.13 14.19
CA TYR A 89 -13.93 1.04 13.63
C TYR A 89 -13.88 2.18 14.64
N ASN A 90 -12.67 2.68 14.92
CA ASN A 90 -12.45 3.85 15.75
C ASN A 90 -12.32 5.10 14.87
N GLU A 91 -13.34 5.96 14.88
CA GLU A 91 -13.36 7.19 14.09
C GLU A 91 -12.20 8.16 14.39
N LEU A 92 -11.70 8.18 15.63
CA LEU A 92 -10.65 9.11 16.04
C LEU A 92 -9.26 8.65 15.59
N THR A 93 -9.00 7.34 15.66
CA THR A 93 -7.68 6.78 15.31
C THR A 93 -7.64 6.20 13.91
N HIS A 94 -8.79 6.04 13.25
CA HIS A 94 -8.99 5.29 12.00
C HIS A 94 -8.67 3.80 12.10
N GLU A 95 -8.46 3.28 13.31
CA GLU A 95 -8.14 1.87 13.54
C GLU A 95 -9.37 1.00 13.33
N VAL A 96 -9.20 -0.07 12.56
CA VAL A 96 -10.14 -1.17 12.43
C VAL A 96 -9.55 -2.38 13.12
N SER A 97 -10.29 -2.97 14.06
CA SER A 97 -9.93 -4.23 14.71
C SER A 97 -11.12 -5.19 14.72
N VAL A 98 -11.02 -6.26 13.93
CA VAL A 98 -12.10 -7.24 13.78
C VAL A 98 -11.57 -8.66 13.92
N THR A 99 -12.37 -9.54 14.53
CA THR A 99 -12.07 -10.97 14.60
C THR A 99 -13.14 -11.77 13.88
N PHE A 100 -12.71 -12.55 12.88
CA PHE A 100 -13.59 -13.43 12.12
C PHE A 100 -13.47 -14.88 12.60
N ILE A 101 -14.57 -15.61 12.52
CA ILE A 101 -14.63 -17.07 12.74
C ILE A 101 -15.30 -17.68 11.52
N LEU A 102 -14.59 -18.51 10.77
CA LEU A 102 -15.15 -19.17 9.61
C LEU A 102 -16.20 -20.21 10.03
N PRO A 103 -17.42 -20.17 9.48
CA PRO A 103 -18.48 -21.10 9.88
C PRO A 103 -18.28 -22.49 9.26
N GLU A 104 -17.65 -22.57 8.09
CA GLU A 104 -17.47 -23.78 7.29
C GLU A 104 -16.05 -23.81 6.68
N ASP A 105 -15.68 -24.95 6.10
CA ASP A 105 -14.44 -25.07 5.33
C ASP A 105 -14.53 -24.19 4.07
N ALA A 106 -13.56 -23.29 3.90
CA ALA A 106 -13.51 -22.38 2.77
C ALA A 106 -12.38 -22.76 1.81
N ARG A 107 -12.68 -22.73 0.51
CA ARG A 107 -11.70 -22.89 -0.57
C ARG A 107 -10.98 -21.58 -0.89
N ALA A 108 -11.69 -20.47 -0.77
CA ALA A 108 -11.15 -19.13 -0.95
C ALA A 108 -11.75 -18.18 0.08
N VAL A 109 -10.96 -17.19 0.50
CA VAL A 109 -11.40 -16.15 1.45
C VAL A 109 -10.96 -14.80 0.90
N ARG A 110 -11.83 -13.81 1.01
CA ARG A 110 -11.60 -12.43 0.56
C ARG A 110 -12.02 -11.46 1.65
N LEU A 111 -11.17 -10.49 1.94
CA LEU A 111 -11.46 -9.40 2.85
C LEU A 111 -11.77 -8.14 2.04
N ASP A 112 -12.92 -7.55 2.30
CA ASP A 112 -13.36 -6.29 1.73
C ASP A 112 -13.34 -5.26 2.89
N PRO A 113 -12.33 -4.37 2.97
CA PRO A 113 -12.14 -3.48 4.10
C PRO A 113 -13.17 -2.33 4.18
N GLY A 114 -13.96 -2.14 3.12
CA GLY A 114 -15.03 -1.15 2.95
C GLY A 114 -15.55 -1.19 1.51
N GLU A 115 -16.41 -0.25 1.11
CA GLU A 115 -16.94 -0.14 -0.27
C GLU A 115 -16.33 1.05 -1.04
N LEU A 116 -15.59 1.91 -0.36
CA LEU A 116 -15.07 3.15 -0.94
C LEU A 116 -13.62 3.00 -1.36
N ALA A 117 -13.21 3.86 -2.28
CA ALA A 117 -11.80 4.11 -2.49
C ALA A 117 -11.15 4.56 -1.17
N CYS A 118 -10.03 3.94 -0.82
CA CYS A 118 -9.42 4.07 0.49
C CYS A 118 -7.90 3.88 0.43
N CYS A 119 -7.22 4.39 1.45
CA CYS A 119 -5.86 4.03 1.79
C CYS A 119 -5.89 3.18 3.07
N ILE A 120 -5.11 2.11 3.11
CA ILE A 120 -4.99 1.21 4.26
C ILE A 120 -3.53 1.15 4.67
N THR A 121 -3.26 1.29 5.96
CA THR A 121 -1.91 1.16 6.52
C THR A 121 -1.90 0.12 7.63
N ASP A 122 -0.71 -0.41 7.92
CA ASP A 122 -0.45 -1.30 9.05
C ASP A 122 -1.37 -2.56 9.08
N LEU A 123 -1.72 -3.08 7.89
CA LEU A 123 -2.57 -4.26 7.79
C LEU A 123 -1.85 -5.49 8.35
N ALA A 124 -2.41 -6.04 9.43
CA ALA A 124 -1.89 -7.20 10.12
C ALA A 124 -2.99 -8.26 10.32
N ILE A 125 -2.64 -9.52 10.09
CA ILE A 125 -3.49 -10.67 10.35
C ILE A 125 -2.84 -11.49 11.47
N SER A 126 -3.60 -11.80 12.53
CA SER A 126 -3.07 -12.47 13.72
C SER A 126 -2.55 -13.91 13.49
N ASP A 127 -2.93 -14.54 12.37
CA ASP A 127 -2.51 -15.90 12.02
C ASP A 127 -1.46 -15.84 10.91
N GLU A 128 -0.19 -16.08 11.27
CA GLU A 128 0.99 -16.04 10.41
C GLU A 128 0.90 -16.96 9.18
N ARG A 129 -0.01 -17.94 9.19
CA ARG A 129 -0.22 -18.84 8.05
C ARG A 129 -0.99 -18.17 6.92
N ILE A 130 -1.66 -17.05 7.21
CA ILE A 130 -2.47 -16.28 6.28
C ILE A 130 -1.65 -15.12 5.73
N SER A 131 -1.49 -15.08 4.41
CA SER A 131 -1.01 -13.92 3.68
C SER A 131 -2.16 -13.26 2.92
N PHE A 132 -1.99 -11.99 2.55
CA PHE A 132 -2.97 -11.25 1.76
C PHE A 132 -2.34 -10.71 0.47
N GLN A 133 -3.19 -10.49 -0.54
CA GLN A 133 -2.81 -9.83 -1.77
C GLN A 133 -3.94 -8.89 -2.23
N PRO A 134 -3.67 -7.59 -2.47
CA PRO A 134 -4.67 -6.71 -3.07
C PRO A 134 -4.97 -7.16 -4.49
N VAL A 135 -6.25 -7.30 -4.82
CA VAL A 135 -6.67 -7.75 -6.16
C VAL A 135 -6.94 -6.54 -7.07
N ASN A 136 -7.54 -5.48 -6.53
CA ASN A 136 -7.78 -4.21 -7.22
C ASN A 136 -7.08 -3.00 -6.58
N GLY A 137 -6.06 -3.24 -5.74
CA GLY A 137 -5.28 -2.22 -5.06
C GLY A 137 -3.82 -2.15 -5.51
N LEU A 138 -3.17 -1.04 -5.17
CA LEU A 138 -1.74 -0.83 -5.36
C LEU A 138 -1.01 -0.99 -4.02
N VAL A 139 0.08 -1.75 -4.01
CA VAL A 139 1.01 -1.79 -2.88
C VAL A 139 1.96 -0.60 -3.00
N LEU A 140 2.00 0.25 -1.97
CA LEU A 140 2.87 1.42 -1.87
C LEU A 140 4.13 1.09 -1.04
N GLN A 141 4.96 2.11 -0.82
CA GLN A 141 6.08 1.98 0.13
C GLN A 141 5.54 1.76 1.55
N GLU A 142 6.32 1.08 2.40
CA GLU A 142 5.96 0.78 3.78
C GLU A 142 4.69 -0.08 3.91
N ASP A 143 4.46 -0.99 2.94
CA ASP A 143 3.35 -1.95 2.92
C ASP A 143 1.94 -1.34 3.01
N SER A 144 1.82 -0.03 2.72
CA SER A 144 0.53 0.64 2.61
C SER A 144 -0.20 0.24 1.33
N LEU A 145 -1.52 0.16 1.38
CA LEU A 145 -2.35 -0.25 0.26
C LEU A 145 -3.25 0.89 -0.19
N LEU A 146 -3.29 1.17 -1.49
CA LEU A 146 -4.10 2.22 -2.08
C LEU A 146 -5.12 1.63 -3.05
N PHE A 147 -6.40 1.86 -2.75
CA PHE A 147 -7.53 1.50 -3.58
C PHE A 147 -8.18 2.78 -4.11
N LEU A 148 -8.14 2.95 -5.44
CA LEU A 148 -8.64 4.16 -6.11
C LEU A 148 -10.04 3.99 -6.68
N ASP A 149 -10.47 2.75 -6.84
CA ASP A 149 -11.81 2.36 -7.26
C ASP A 149 -12.66 1.99 -6.04
N VAL A 150 -13.99 1.94 -6.25
CA VAL A 150 -14.92 1.38 -5.27
C VAL A 150 -14.72 -0.14 -5.11
N ASP A 151 -15.24 -0.69 -4.03
CA ASP A 151 -15.17 -2.11 -3.68
C ASP A 151 -13.72 -2.64 -3.51
N PRO A 152 -12.90 -2.05 -2.62
CA PRO A 152 -11.56 -2.57 -2.32
C PRO A 152 -11.64 -4.04 -1.89
N ASN A 153 -10.74 -4.87 -2.39
CA ASN A 153 -10.73 -6.28 -2.04
C ASN A 153 -9.32 -6.89 -1.96
N LEU A 154 -9.16 -7.75 -0.96
CA LEU A 154 -7.93 -8.45 -0.59
C LEU A 154 -8.20 -9.95 -0.64
N SER A 155 -7.47 -10.67 -1.49
CA SER A 155 -7.47 -12.13 -1.49
C SER A 155 -6.64 -12.62 -0.32
N LEU A 156 -7.18 -13.52 0.50
CA LEU A 156 -6.45 -14.16 1.59
C LEU A 156 -6.01 -15.57 1.18
N HIS A 157 -4.76 -15.90 1.51
CA HIS A 157 -4.14 -17.19 1.21
C HIS A 157 -3.63 -17.84 2.49
N CYS A 158 -4.13 -19.03 2.82
CA CYS A 158 -3.67 -19.79 3.97
C CYS A 158 -2.84 -21.00 3.51
N THR A 159 -1.63 -21.14 4.04
CA THR A 159 -0.72 -22.27 3.71
C THR A 159 -1.27 -23.64 4.11
N THR A 160 -2.15 -23.69 5.12
CA THR A 160 -2.79 -24.93 5.60
C THR A 160 -4.24 -25.08 5.16
N GLY A 161 -4.78 -24.14 4.37
CA GLY A 161 -6.20 -24.05 4.05
C GLY A 161 -7.05 -23.37 5.14
N PHE A 162 -8.30 -23.05 4.78
CA PHE A 162 -9.25 -22.36 5.66
C PHE A 162 -10.29 -23.36 6.18
N GLY A 163 -10.12 -23.81 7.42
CA GLY A 163 -11.00 -24.79 8.05
C GLY A 163 -12.18 -24.17 8.81
N ALA A 164 -13.25 -24.92 8.96
CA ALA A 164 -14.39 -24.58 9.81
C ALA A 164 -13.93 -24.31 11.25
N GLY A 165 -14.45 -23.23 11.85
CA GLY A 165 -14.08 -22.77 13.19
C GLY A 165 -12.74 -22.03 13.27
N MET A 166 -12.01 -21.86 12.16
CA MET A 166 -10.78 -21.07 12.15
C MET A 166 -11.09 -19.62 12.55
N LYS A 167 -10.34 -19.12 13.53
CA LYS A 167 -10.48 -17.79 14.11
C LYS A 167 -9.21 -16.98 13.90
N PHE A 168 -9.35 -15.79 13.33
CA PHE A 168 -8.23 -14.85 13.16
C PHE A 168 -8.72 -13.41 13.29
N ALA A 169 -7.91 -12.57 13.90
CA ALA A 169 -8.08 -11.12 13.94
C ALA A 169 -7.38 -10.45 12.75
N VAL A 170 -7.96 -9.35 12.30
CA VAL A 170 -7.44 -8.44 11.28
C VAL A 170 -7.44 -7.05 11.87
N ASN A 171 -6.30 -6.38 11.83
CA ASN A 171 -6.13 -5.01 12.30
C ASN A 171 -5.52 -4.16 11.19
N TYR A 172 -5.99 -2.93 11.01
CA TYR A 172 -5.44 -1.97 10.05
C TYR A 172 -5.96 -0.56 10.33
N HIS A 173 -5.34 0.45 9.75
CA HIS A 173 -5.92 1.80 9.69
C HIS A 173 -6.63 2.02 8.35
N TYR A 174 -7.85 2.56 8.39
CA TYR A 174 -8.69 2.76 7.21
C TYR A 174 -8.95 4.24 6.96
N TYR A 175 -8.45 4.74 5.81
CA TYR A 175 -8.60 6.13 5.39
C TYR A 175 -9.45 6.22 4.12
N PRO A 176 -10.78 6.45 4.23
CA PRO A 176 -11.63 6.63 3.06
C PRO A 176 -11.19 7.89 2.29
N LEU A 177 -11.04 7.78 0.97
CA LEU A 177 -10.67 8.93 0.14
C LEU A 177 -11.87 9.83 -0.16
N GLY A 178 -13.10 9.31 -0.08
CA GLY A 178 -14.34 10.08 -0.22
C GLY A 178 -14.32 11.00 -1.46
N ARG A 179 -14.59 12.29 -1.25
CA ARG A 179 -14.62 13.30 -2.34
C ARG A 179 -13.24 13.69 -2.86
N PHE A 180 -12.15 13.35 -2.17
CA PHE A 180 -10.78 13.74 -2.57
C PHE A 180 -10.50 13.37 -4.03
N LEU A 181 -10.92 12.18 -4.47
CA LEU A 181 -10.76 11.72 -5.85
C LEU A 181 -11.53 12.55 -6.89
N HIS A 182 -12.62 13.21 -6.48
CA HIS A 182 -13.44 14.05 -7.35
C HIS A 182 -12.98 15.50 -7.37
N GLU A 183 -12.15 15.91 -6.42
CA GLU A 183 -11.53 17.23 -6.39
C GLU A 183 -10.33 17.33 -7.34
N GLN A 184 -9.90 18.56 -7.64
CA GLN A 184 -8.79 18.80 -8.56
C GLN A 184 -7.48 18.09 -8.16
N PRO A 185 -7.09 18.04 -6.86
CA PRO A 185 -5.90 17.31 -6.43
C PRO A 185 -6.01 15.80 -6.72
N GLY A 186 -7.12 15.15 -6.34
CA GLY A 186 -7.32 13.72 -6.60
C GLY A 186 -7.40 13.39 -8.08
N LYS A 187 -8.09 14.21 -8.89
CA LYS A 187 -8.10 14.07 -10.36
C LYS A 187 -6.70 14.17 -10.97
N SER A 188 -5.87 15.08 -10.47
CA SER A 188 -4.48 15.25 -10.93
C SER A 188 -3.62 14.05 -10.55
N LEU A 189 -3.79 13.52 -9.33
CA LEU A 189 -3.13 12.31 -8.87
C LEU A 189 -3.52 11.09 -9.73
N LEU A 190 -4.81 10.89 -9.98
CA LEU A 190 -5.32 9.81 -10.83
C LEU A 190 -4.75 9.87 -12.26
N ARG A 191 -4.65 11.06 -12.84
CA ARG A 191 -4.00 11.24 -14.16
C ARG A 191 -2.53 10.87 -14.13
N ALA A 192 -1.78 11.39 -13.15
CA ALA A 192 -0.35 11.08 -13.02
C ALA A 192 -0.10 9.58 -12.83
N LEU A 193 -0.93 8.90 -12.03
CA LEU A 193 -0.84 7.46 -11.82
C LEU A 193 -1.20 6.66 -13.07
N ASN A 194 -2.23 7.07 -13.83
CA ASN A 194 -2.55 6.45 -15.11
C ASN A 194 -1.45 6.63 -16.15
N ASP A 195 -0.83 7.81 -16.23
CA ASP A 195 0.30 8.07 -17.11
C ASP A 195 1.51 7.19 -16.75
N LEU A 196 1.79 7.01 -15.45
CA LEU A 196 2.84 6.11 -14.97
C LEU A 196 2.52 4.65 -15.30
N LYS A 197 1.27 4.20 -15.07
CA LYS A 197 0.82 2.85 -15.41
C LYS A 197 1.01 2.56 -16.90
N LEU A 198 0.63 3.52 -17.76
CA LEU A 198 0.81 3.41 -19.21
C LEU A 198 2.30 3.33 -19.59
N LYS A 199 3.15 4.22 -19.05
CA LYS A 199 4.59 4.19 -19.30
C LYS A 199 5.24 2.87 -18.88
N ASN A 200 4.85 2.34 -17.72
CA ASN A 200 5.34 1.05 -17.24
C ASN A 200 4.88 -0.10 -18.13
N ALA A 201 3.63 -0.09 -18.60
CA ALA A 201 3.13 -1.09 -19.53
C ALA A 201 3.89 -1.06 -20.88
N THR A 202 4.14 0.13 -21.43
CA THR A 202 4.93 0.30 -22.65
C THR A 202 6.37 -0.20 -22.46
N ALA A 203 7.04 0.18 -21.36
CA ALA A 203 8.39 -0.28 -21.07
C ALA A 203 8.46 -1.81 -20.88
N ALA A 204 7.44 -2.42 -20.25
CA ALA A 204 7.35 -3.87 -20.11
C ALA A 204 7.19 -4.57 -21.47
N GLN A 205 6.41 -3.99 -22.38
CA GLN A 205 6.25 -4.50 -23.74
C GLN A 205 7.57 -4.41 -24.52
N GLU A 206 8.25 -3.26 -24.50
CA GLU A 206 9.55 -3.06 -25.14
C GLU A 206 10.59 -4.07 -24.62
N ALA A 207 10.64 -4.28 -23.30
CA ALA A 207 11.53 -5.26 -22.69
C ALA A 207 11.21 -6.71 -23.14
N ALA A 208 9.93 -7.05 -23.30
CA ALA A 208 9.50 -8.35 -23.80
C ALA A 208 9.91 -8.57 -25.27
N GLU A 209 9.77 -7.55 -26.11
CA GLU A 209 10.19 -7.60 -27.52
C GLU A 209 11.71 -7.78 -27.65
N VAL A 210 12.50 -7.03 -26.87
CA VAL A 210 13.97 -7.18 -26.82
C VAL A 210 14.36 -8.58 -26.34
N LEU A 211 13.70 -9.10 -25.30
CA LEU A 211 13.96 -10.45 -24.81
C LEU A 211 13.63 -11.52 -25.85
N GLN A 212 12.53 -11.35 -26.60
CA GLN A 212 12.16 -12.26 -27.68
C GLN A 212 13.18 -12.22 -28.83
N ALA A 213 13.64 -11.04 -29.24
CA ALA A 213 14.67 -10.89 -30.25
C ALA A 213 15.98 -11.57 -29.82
N SER A 214 16.41 -11.35 -28.57
CA SER A 214 17.59 -12.00 -28.00
C SER A 214 17.48 -13.52 -27.96
N ARG A 215 16.29 -14.06 -27.61
CA ARG A 215 16.03 -15.51 -27.64
C ARG A 215 16.12 -16.07 -29.07
N ALA A 216 15.58 -15.36 -30.06
CA ALA A 216 15.68 -15.77 -31.46
C ALA A 216 17.13 -15.80 -31.94
N GLU A 217 17.94 -14.82 -31.56
CA GLU A 217 19.36 -14.79 -31.88
C GLU A 217 20.13 -15.94 -31.22
N CYS A 218 19.86 -16.24 -29.94
CA CYS A 218 20.46 -17.38 -29.25
C CYS A 218 20.11 -18.71 -29.95
N MET A 219 18.86 -18.89 -30.38
CA MET A 219 18.46 -20.08 -31.15
C MET A 219 19.20 -20.16 -32.48
N ARG A 220 19.34 -19.04 -33.20
CA ARG A 220 20.09 -18.96 -34.45
C ARG A 220 21.56 -19.34 -34.27
N LEU A 221 22.22 -18.78 -33.24
CA LEU A 221 23.62 -19.09 -32.93
C LEU A 221 23.80 -20.55 -32.52
N ASN A 222 22.88 -21.12 -31.73
CA ASN A 222 22.90 -22.54 -31.38
C ASN A 222 22.79 -23.45 -32.62
N GLN A 223 21.92 -23.12 -33.59
CA GLN A 223 21.84 -23.87 -34.84
C GLN A 223 23.14 -23.81 -35.66
N GLN A 224 23.76 -22.63 -35.73
CA GLN A 224 25.07 -22.48 -36.40
C GLN A 224 26.15 -23.31 -35.71
N LEU A 225 26.18 -23.32 -34.38
CA LEU A 225 27.13 -24.11 -33.60
C LEU A 225 26.95 -25.62 -33.85
N LEU A 226 25.70 -26.10 -33.86
CA LEU A 226 25.40 -27.51 -34.19
C LEU A 226 25.85 -27.87 -35.61
N THR A 227 25.63 -26.97 -36.58
CA THR A 227 26.07 -27.18 -37.97
C THR A 227 27.59 -27.28 -38.06
N LEU A 228 28.31 -26.36 -37.40
CA LEU A 228 29.77 -26.37 -37.37
C LEU A 228 30.34 -27.62 -36.68
N GLN A 229 29.70 -28.07 -35.60
CA GLN A 229 30.06 -29.34 -34.94
C GLN A 229 29.85 -30.54 -35.86
N GLY A 230 28.76 -30.57 -36.63
CA GLY A 230 28.51 -31.60 -37.63
C GLY A 230 29.60 -31.64 -38.70
N ILE A 231 29.94 -30.48 -39.29
CA ILE A 231 31.01 -30.36 -40.29
C ILE A 231 32.36 -30.79 -39.71
N GLN A 232 32.67 -30.38 -38.47
CA GLN A 232 33.91 -30.78 -37.79
C GLN A 232 33.99 -32.29 -37.63
N HIS A 233 32.89 -32.92 -37.22
CA HIS A 233 32.82 -34.37 -37.04
C HIS A 233 33.01 -35.11 -38.37
N GLU A 234 32.34 -34.71 -39.44
CA GLU A 234 32.51 -35.28 -40.78
C GLU A 234 33.96 -35.15 -41.27
N TYR A 235 34.57 -33.98 -41.06
CA TYR A 235 35.97 -33.75 -41.41
C TYR A 235 36.93 -34.67 -40.63
N GLN A 236 36.68 -34.87 -39.33
CA GLN A 236 37.47 -35.81 -38.52
C GLN A 236 37.35 -37.23 -39.02
N VAL A 237 36.13 -37.71 -39.29
CA VAL A 237 35.89 -39.06 -39.84
C VAL A 237 36.60 -39.24 -41.19
N SER A 238 36.53 -38.24 -42.07
CA SER A 238 37.24 -38.26 -43.36
C SER A 238 38.77 -38.34 -43.20
N LEU A 239 39.32 -37.56 -42.26
CA LEU A 239 40.75 -37.62 -41.93
C LEU A 239 41.16 -39.00 -41.39
N GLU A 240 40.36 -39.59 -40.51
CA GLU A 240 40.62 -40.93 -39.96
C GLU A 240 40.57 -42.00 -41.04
N ASN A 241 39.55 -41.95 -41.91
CA ASN A 241 39.43 -42.85 -43.06
C ASN A 241 40.63 -42.73 -44.01
N MET A 242 41.03 -41.51 -44.34
CA MET A 242 42.23 -41.27 -45.15
C MET A 242 43.49 -41.82 -44.48
N ARG A 243 43.66 -41.58 -43.17
CA ARG A 243 44.79 -42.11 -42.39
C ARG A 243 44.81 -43.64 -42.30
N ALA A 244 43.63 -44.26 -42.28
CA ALA A 244 43.48 -45.70 -42.24
C ALA A 244 43.71 -46.37 -43.62
N SER A 245 43.59 -45.62 -44.72
CA SER A 245 43.74 -46.15 -46.08
C SER A 245 45.14 -46.70 -46.36
N SER A 246 45.20 -47.78 -47.16
CA SER A 246 46.45 -48.42 -47.56
C SER A 246 47.38 -47.46 -48.30
N SER A 247 46.84 -46.65 -49.21
CA SER A 247 47.61 -45.66 -49.98
C SER A 247 48.29 -44.62 -49.08
N TRP A 248 47.60 -44.18 -48.01
CA TRP A 248 48.20 -43.28 -47.02
C TRP A 248 49.28 -43.97 -46.20
N ARG A 249 49.06 -45.20 -45.74
CA ARG A 249 50.07 -45.96 -44.97
C ARG A 249 51.32 -46.25 -45.79
N LEU A 250 51.16 -46.66 -47.06
CA LEU A 250 52.27 -46.97 -47.97
C LEU A 250 53.17 -45.76 -48.25
N THR A 251 52.60 -44.56 -48.28
CA THR A 251 53.33 -43.31 -48.53
C THR A 251 53.90 -42.67 -47.25
N ALA A 252 53.78 -43.31 -46.08
CA ALA A 252 54.30 -42.79 -44.82
C ALA A 252 55.82 -42.52 -44.80
N PRO A 253 56.69 -43.39 -45.34
CA PRO A 253 58.13 -43.12 -45.38
C PRO A 253 58.47 -41.87 -46.21
N LEU A 254 57.82 -41.70 -47.36
CA LEU A 254 57.99 -40.54 -48.24
C LEU A 254 57.53 -39.25 -47.55
N ARG A 255 56.37 -39.25 -46.87
CA ARG A 255 55.90 -38.09 -46.11
C ARG A 255 56.84 -37.70 -44.98
N LYS A 256 57.42 -38.68 -44.28
CA LYS A 256 58.41 -38.45 -43.20
C LYS A 256 59.69 -37.82 -43.72
N LEU A 257 60.19 -38.30 -44.86
CA LEU A 257 61.31 -37.67 -45.58
C LEU A 257 60.99 -36.23 -45.98
N LEU A 258 59.79 -35.99 -46.51
CA LEU A 258 59.33 -34.65 -46.93
C LEU A 258 59.21 -33.67 -45.75
N THR A 259 58.84 -34.15 -44.56
CA THR A 259 58.80 -33.32 -43.34
C THR A 259 60.20 -32.99 -42.85
N LEU A 260 61.14 -33.95 -42.91
CA LEU A 260 62.54 -33.73 -42.54
C LEU A 260 63.24 -32.76 -43.51
N LEU A 261 62.91 -32.82 -44.80
CA LEU A 261 63.45 -31.91 -45.82
C LEU A 261 62.84 -30.50 -45.77
N ARG A 262 61.63 -30.34 -45.22
CA ARG A 262 60.95 -29.05 -45.10
C ARG A 262 61.25 -28.28 -43.82
N GLY A 263 61.90 -28.91 -42.83
CA GLY A 263 62.42 -28.28 -41.61
C GLY A 263 61.46 -27.27 -40.96
N HIS A 264 60.61 -27.75 -40.06
CA HIS A 264 59.65 -26.98 -39.22
C HIS A 264 59.04 -25.72 -39.83
#